data_AF-A0A0A9XJX2-F1
#
_entry.id   AF-A0A0A9XJX2-F1
#
_cell.length_a   1.000
_cell.length_b   1.000
_cell.length_c   1.000
_cell.angle_alpha   90.00
_cell.angle_beta   90.00
_cell.angle_gamma   90.00
#
_symmetry.space_group_name_H-M   'P 1'
#
loop_
_entity.id
_entity.type
_entity.pdbx_description
1 polymer ?
#
loop_
_entity_poly.entity_id
_entity_poly.type
_entity_poly.pdbx_seq_one_letter_code
_entity_poly.pdbx_strand_id
1 'polypeptide(L)'
;MQSCDRQPKEVRLLQLFPVLRWEYNTINKVCNICRENLVDMCLRCVTKRTLSNSIQNDSETCKIQIGKCKHALHEHCAEIWYSTNNQLCVFCQKEWEVLQ
;
A
#
# COMPACT_ATOMS: atom_id res chain seq x y z
N MET A 1 -5.83 59.01 13.38
CA MET A 1 -5.71 57.63 12.89
C MET A 1 -4.30 57.15 13.23
N GLN A 2 -4.11 56.48 14.38
CA GLN A 2 -2.79 55.93 14.72
C GLN A 2 -2.68 54.54 14.12
N SER A 3 -1.78 54.39 13.14
CA SER A 3 -1.39 53.11 12.57
C SER A 3 -0.64 52.30 13.61
N CYS A 4 -1.14 51.10 13.91
CA CYS A 4 -0.47 50.16 14.81
C CYS A 4 0.73 49.54 14.06
N ASP A 5 1.92 50.07 14.31
CA ASP A 5 3.19 49.45 13.89
C ASP A 5 3.42 48.17 14.70
N ARG A 6 2.96 47.04 14.17
CA ARG A 6 3.33 45.72 14.70
C ARG A 6 4.72 45.36 14.21
N GLN A 7 5.72 45.59 15.04
CA GLN A 7 7.07 45.10 14.74
C GLN A 7 7.09 43.56 14.72
N PRO A 8 7.77 42.94 13.73
CA PRO A 8 7.82 41.49 13.61
C PRO A 8 8.68 40.91 14.74
N LYS A 9 8.12 39.98 15.50
CA LYS A 9 8.84 39.25 16.56
C LYS A 9 9.64 38.09 15.95
N GLU A 10 10.91 37.99 16.33
CA GLU A 10 11.79 36.89 15.90
C GLU A 10 11.35 35.58 16.58
N VAL A 11 11.08 34.54 15.77
CA VAL A 11 10.72 33.20 16.25
C VAL A 11 11.90 32.27 15.99
N ARG A 12 12.34 31.56 17.03
CA ARG A 12 13.41 30.56 16.94
C ARG A 12 12.85 29.16 17.14
N LEU A 13 13.23 28.25 16.26
CA LEU A 13 12.93 26.83 16.40
C LEU A 13 13.85 26.24 17.48
N LEU A 14 13.28 25.83 18.61
CA LEU A 14 14.06 25.28 19.73
C LEU A 14 14.34 23.80 19.54
N GLN A 15 13.31 23.04 19.13
CA GLN A 15 13.39 21.59 18.95
C GLN A 15 12.31 21.10 17.99
N LEU A 16 12.63 20.11 17.16
CA LEU A 16 11.72 19.49 16.21
C LEU A 16 11.77 17.97 16.36
N PHE A 17 10.59 17.34 16.38
CA PHE A 17 10.45 15.88 16.34
C PHE A 17 9.63 15.48 15.12
N PRO A 18 10.26 15.25 13.96
CA PRO A 18 9.54 14.87 12.76
C PRO A 18 9.04 13.42 12.89
N VAL A 19 7.80 13.19 12.44
CA VAL A 19 7.22 11.85 12.28
C VAL A 19 7.10 11.56 10.80
N LEU A 20 7.56 10.38 10.37
CA LEU A 20 7.53 9.95 8.98
C LEU A 20 6.64 8.73 8.83
N ARG A 21 5.96 8.64 7.68
CA ARG A 21 5.22 7.46 7.22
C ARG A 21 5.87 6.97 5.93
N TRP A 22 6.17 5.68 5.85
CA TRP A 22 6.67 5.07 4.63
C TRP A 22 5.52 4.52 3.80
N GLU A 23 5.73 4.46 2.49
CA GLU A 23 4.84 3.80 1.55
C GLU A 23 5.64 3.26 0.37
N TYR A 24 5.10 2.25 -0.32
CA TYR A 24 5.72 1.73 -1.54
C TYR A 24 5.61 2.76 -2.68
N ASN A 25 6.67 2.91 -3.47
CA ASN A 25 6.67 3.74 -4.68
C ASN A 25 6.02 2.98 -5.85
N THR A 26 4.70 2.88 -5.82
CA THR A 26 3.88 2.16 -6.80
C THR A 26 2.89 3.10 -7.45
N ILE A 27 2.50 2.80 -8.70
CA ILE A 27 1.50 3.61 -9.44
C ILE A 27 0.16 3.63 -8.68
N ASN A 28 -0.22 2.48 -8.13
CA ASN A 28 -1.45 2.30 -7.37
C ASN A 28 -1.13 1.96 -5.91
N LYS A 29 -1.95 2.48 -5.00
CA LYS A 29 -1.85 2.22 -3.54
C LYS A 29 -2.88 1.19 -3.05
N VAL A 30 -3.84 0.85 -3.90
CA VAL A 30 -4.94 -0.07 -3.62
C VAL A 30 -4.82 -1.26 -4.57
N CYS A 31 -4.97 -2.47 -4.04
CA CYS A 31 -5.06 -3.68 -4.83
C CYS A 31 -6.37 -3.69 -5.61
N ASN A 32 -6.31 -3.68 -6.95
CA ASN A 32 -7.51 -3.56 -7.78
C ASN A 32 -8.37 -4.83 -7.86
N ILE A 33 -7.92 -5.92 -7.23
CA ILE A 33 -8.65 -7.18 -7.15
C ILE A 33 -9.50 -7.22 -5.87
N CYS A 34 -8.90 -6.99 -4.70
CA CYS A 34 -9.60 -7.04 -3.42
C CYS A 34 -10.10 -5.68 -2.92
N ARG A 35 -9.70 -4.58 -3.57
CA ARG A 35 -10.03 -3.19 -3.25
C ARG A 35 -9.49 -2.65 -1.92
N GLU A 36 -8.59 -3.38 -1.27
CA GLU A 36 -7.91 -2.91 -0.06
C GLU A 36 -6.55 -2.29 -0.31
N ASN A 37 -6.10 -1.48 0.65
CA ASN A 37 -4.78 -0.84 0.62
C ASN A 37 -3.69 -1.91 0.53
N LEU A 38 -2.68 -1.67 -0.30
CA LEU A 38 -1.57 -2.60 -0.49
C LEU A 38 -0.80 -2.86 0.79
N VAL A 39 -0.67 -1.84 1.66
CA VAL A 39 0.04 -1.96 2.95
C VAL A 39 -0.72 -2.87 3.92
N ASP A 40 -2.04 -2.98 3.76
CA ASP A 40 -2.89 -3.81 4.60
C ASP A 40 -3.04 -5.22 4.03
N MET A 41 -3.61 -6.13 4.83
CA MET A 41 -3.92 -7.49 4.37
C MET A 41 -5.06 -7.48 3.34
N CYS A 42 -4.97 -8.34 2.33
CA CYS A 42 -6.09 -8.54 1.41
C CYS A 42 -7.32 -9.12 2.13
N LEU A 43 -8.51 -8.85 1.60
CA LEU A 43 -9.79 -9.30 2.18
C LEU A 43 -9.83 -10.81 2.45
N ARG A 44 -9.25 -11.62 1.57
CA ARG A 44 -9.18 -13.09 1.74
C ARG A 44 -8.37 -13.49 2.98
N CYS A 45 -7.25 -12.83 3.24
CA CYS A 45 -6.44 -13.06 4.45
C CYS A 45 -7.18 -12.59 5.70
N VAL A 46 -7.87 -11.45 5.64
CA VAL A 46 -8.70 -10.95 6.75
C VAL A 46 -9.79 -11.98 7.09
N THR A 47 -10.52 -12.48 6.09
CA THR A 47 -11.56 -13.51 6.25
C THR A 47 -10.99 -14.81 6.81
N LYS A 48 -9.87 -15.32 6.28
CA LYS A 48 -9.22 -16.52 6.84
C LYS A 48 -8.88 -16.34 8.33
N ARG A 49 -8.32 -15.18 8.70
CA ARG A 49 -7.94 -14.85 10.08
C ARG A 49 -9.14 -14.80 11.03
N THR A 50 -10.29 -14.28 10.58
CA THR A 50 -11.49 -14.17 11.42
C THR A 50 -12.24 -15.48 11.56
N LEU A 51 -12.31 -16.31 10.51
CA LEU A 51 -13.04 -17.57 10.53
C LEU A 51 -12.31 -18.69 11.27
N SER A 52 -10.98 -18.72 11.21
CA SER A 52 -10.26 -19.89 11.72
C SER A 52 -9.99 -19.86 13.23
N ASN A 53 -10.18 -18.74 13.94
CA ASN A 53 -9.79 -18.53 15.36
C ASN A 53 -8.40 -19.08 15.74
N SER A 54 -7.60 -19.43 14.75
CA SER A 54 -6.38 -20.19 14.87
C SER A 54 -5.26 -19.18 14.82
N ILE A 55 -4.64 -18.95 15.98
CA ILE A 55 -3.39 -18.18 16.12
C ILE A 55 -2.23 -18.89 15.38
N GLN A 56 -2.42 -20.13 14.93
CA GLN A 56 -1.43 -20.97 14.28
C GLN A 56 -1.33 -20.71 12.77
N ASN A 57 -0.59 -19.66 12.40
CA ASN A 57 0.61 -19.74 11.57
C ASN A 57 0.96 -18.32 11.06
N ASP A 58 1.96 -17.72 11.69
CA ASP A 58 2.64 -16.47 11.30
C ASP A 58 3.33 -16.52 9.92
N SER A 59 2.91 -17.41 9.00
CA SER A 59 3.57 -17.65 7.71
C SER A 59 2.77 -17.22 6.46
N GLU A 60 1.46 -16.95 6.54
CA GLU A 60 0.72 -16.30 5.44
C GLU A 60 0.73 -14.77 5.63
N THR A 61 1.91 -14.16 5.70
CA THR A 61 2.03 -12.70 5.57
C THR A 61 1.50 -12.30 4.19
N CYS A 62 0.52 -11.41 4.11
CA CYS A 62 0.02 -10.90 2.84
C CYS A 62 1.09 -10.00 2.20
N LYS A 63 1.90 -10.56 1.30
CA LYS A 63 2.95 -9.82 0.61
C LYS A 63 2.39 -9.07 -0.61
N ILE A 64 3.09 -8.02 -0.99
CA ILE A 64 2.83 -7.29 -2.22
C ILE A 64 3.79 -7.80 -3.30
N GLN A 65 3.26 -7.99 -4.50
CA GLN A 65 4.04 -8.21 -5.72
C GLN A 65 3.91 -6.98 -6.62
N ILE A 66 5.04 -6.51 -7.14
CA ILE A 66 5.09 -5.38 -8.08
C ILE A 66 5.47 -5.93 -9.44
N GLY A 67 4.70 -5.60 -10.47
CA GLY A 67 5.04 -5.98 -11.85
C GLY A 67 6.10 -5.05 -12.44
N LYS A 68 6.81 -5.47 -13.50
CA LYS A 68 7.69 -4.57 -14.28
C LYS A 68 6.95 -3.36 -14.86
N CYS A 69 5.63 -3.46 -15.02
CA CYS A 69 4.75 -2.34 -15.35
C CYS A 69 4.54 -1.33 -14.20
N LYS A 70 5.18 -1.52 -13.04
CA LYS A 70 5.08 -0.72 -11.80
C LYS A 70 3.70 -0.69 -11.13
N HIS A 71 2.78 -1.54 -11.58
CA HIS A 71 1.54 -1.80 -10.85
C HIS A 71 1.79 -2.84 -9.76
N ALA A 72 1.15 -2.64 -8.63
CA ALA A 72 1.31 -3.49 -7.45
C ALA A 72 -0.01 -4.17 -7.08
N LEU A 73 0.08 -5.43 -6.65
CA LEU A 73 -1.05 -6.25 -6.23
C LEU A 73 -0.63 -7.07 -5.02
N HIS A 74 -1.59 -7.50 -4.19
CA HIS A 74 -1.28 -8.53 -3.20
C HIS A 74 -0.96 -9.86 -3.89
N GLU A 75 0.02 -10.60 -3.41
CA GLU A 75 0.45 -11.91 -3.93
C GLU A 75 -0.74 -12.88 -4.09
N HIS A 76 -1.52 -13.07 -3.03
CA HIS A 76 -2.69 -13.95 -3.04
C HIS A 76 -3.79 -13.52 -4.04
N CYS A 77 -3.87 -12.22 -4.33
CA CYS A 77 -4.83 -11.71 -5.30
C CYS A 77 -4.32 -11.92 -6.73
N ALA A 78 -3.03 -11.65 -6.95
CA ALA A 78 -2.32 -11.89 -8.19
C ALA A 78 -2.41 -13.37 -8.62
N GLU A 79 -2.18 -14.32 -7.71
CA GLU A 79 -2.30 -15.75 -7.98
C GLU A 79 -3.69 -16.16 -8.50
N ILE A 80 -4.75 -15.69 -7.83
CA ILE A 80 -6.12 -15.94 -8.28
C ILE A 80 -6.34 -15.36 -9.67
N TRP A 81 -5.87 -14.13 -9.90
CA TRP A 81 -6.00 -13.49 -11.19
C TRP A 81 -5.29 -14.27 -12.30
N TYR A 82 -4.08 -14.75 -12.07
CA TYR A 82 -3.33 -15.55 -13.06
C TYR A 82 -4.02 -16.85 -13.40
N SER A 83 -4.69 -17.48 -12.43
CA SER A 83 -5.45 -18.70 -12.67
C SER A 83 -6.63 -18.49 -13.65
N THR A 84 -7.12 -17.25 -13.78
CA THR A 84 -8.32 -16.95 -14.59
C THR A 84 -8.03 -16.14 -15.86
N ASN A 85 -7.03 -15.25 -15.86
CA ASN A 85 -6.87 -14.18 -16.86
C ASN A 85 -5.51 -14.18 -17.59
N ASN A 86 -4.94 -15.36 -17.85
CA ASN A 86 -3.76 -15.55 -18.72
C ASN A 86 -2.54 -14.66 -18.36
N GLN A 87 -2.27 -14.48 -17.06
CA GLN A 87 -1.07 -13.77 -16.58
C GLN A 87 -0.91 -12.33 -17.13
N LEU A 88 -1.99 -11.59 -17.32
CA LEU A 88 -1.94 -10.17 -17.71
C LEU A 88 -2.08 -9.24 -16.51
N CYS A 89 -1.47 -8.05 -16.57
CA CYS A 89 -1.68 -7.00 -15.59
C CYS A 89 -3.12 -6.46 -15.65
N VAL A 90 -3.79 -6.38 -14.48
CA VAL A 90 -5.17 -5.86 -14.36
C VAL A 90 -5.34 -4.42 -14.86
N PHE A 91 -4.28 -3.62 -14.89
CA PHE A 91 -4.34 -2.20 -15.27
C PHE A 91 -3.99 -1.98 -16.73
N CYS A 92 -2.83 -2.48 -17.17
CA CYS A 92 -2.27 -2.17 -18.48
C CYS A 92 -2.42 -3.30 -19.49
N GLN A 93 -2.95 -4.46 -19.09
CA GLN A 93 -3.15 -5.65 -19.93
C GLN A 93 -1.88 -6.17 -20.62
N LYS A 94 -0.70 -5.74 -20.16
CA LYS A 94 0.60 -6.29 -20.57
C LYS A 94 0.86 -7.59 -19.80
N GLU A 95 1.72 -8.44 -20.36
CA GLU A 95 2.21 -9.64 -19.68
C GLU A 95 2.74 -9.30 -18.29
N TRP A 96 2.28 -10.05 -17.30
CA TRP A 96 2.66 -9.85 -15.91
C TRP A 96 3.98 -10.54 -15.63
N GLU A 97 5.01 -9.73 -15.43
CA GLU A 97 6.31 -10.17 -14.95
C GLU A 97 6.60 -9.50 -13.62
N VAL A 98 6.85 -10.31 -12.58
CA VAL A 98 7.21 -9.80 -11.25
C VAL A 98 8.57 -9.11 -11.33
N LEU A 99 8.64 -7.89 -10.78
CA LEU A 99 9.87 -7.16 -10.55
C LEU A 99 10.57 -7.81 -9.34
N GLN A 100 11.58 -8.65 -9.59
CA GLN A 100 12.44 -9.24 -8.56
C GLN A 100 13.46 -8.23 -8.03
#